data_AF-A0A965KQZ8-F1
#
_entry.id   AF-A0A965KQZ8-F1
#
_cell.length_a   1.000
_cell.length_b   1.000
_cell.length_c   1.000
_cell.angle_alpha   90.00
_cell.angle_beta   90.00
_cell.angle_gamma   90.00
#
_symmetry.space_group_name_H-M   'P 1'
#
loop_
_entity.id
_entity.type
_entity.pdbx_description
1 polymer ?
#
loop_
_entity_poly.entity_id
_entity_poly.type
_entity_poly.pdbx_seq_one_letter_code
_entity_poly.pdbx_strand_id
1 'polypeptide(L)'
;MEWISFFGPRRPINGQKVYYFGEYIGVWQGRYEIHKDDPVSEHILICEESPGIVDRMDAPWWMPYEGQPKPKRPENDYPKDYPHG
;
A
#
# COMPACT_ATOMS: atom_id res chain seq x y z
N MET A 1 13.52 -3.83 7.57
CA MET A 1 12.09 -3.50 7.37
C MET A 1 11.54 -4.45 6.34
N GLU A 2 10.32 -4.94 6.58
CA GLU A 2 9.70 -6.02 5.81
C GLU A 2 8.42 -5.51 5.16
N TRP A 3 8.23 -5.85 3.88
CA TRP A 3 7.00 -5.56 3.15
C TRP A 3 5.86 -6.43 3.68
N ILE A 4 4.74 -5.79 4.01
CA ILE A 4 3.56 -6.42 4.62
C ILE A 4 2.44 -6.47 3.57
N SER A 5 1.77 -7.62 3.47
CA SER A 5 0.59 -7.76 2.61
C SER A 5 -0.60 -6.97 3.17
N PHE A 6 -1.32 -6.24 2.32
CA PHE A 6 -2.63 -5.66 2.68
C PHE A 6 -3.75 -6.71 2.85
N PHE A 7 -3.53 -7.91 2.35
CA PHE A 7 -4.50 -9.03 2.41
C PHE A 7 -4.30 -9.90 3.64
N GLY A 8 -3.18 -9.69 4.35
CA GLY A 8 -2.86 -10.39 5.57
C GLY A 8 -3.62 -9.88 6.79
N PRO A 9 -3.28 -10.39 8.00
CA PRO A 9 -3.96 -10.02 9.24
C PRO A 9 -3.67 -8.60 9.72
N ARG A 10 -2.68 -7.92 9.12
CA ARG A 10 -2.23 -6.59 9.54
C ARG A 10 -2.48 -5.56 8.43
N ARG A 11 -3.09 -4.45 8.82
CA ARG A 11 -3.31 -3.27 7.95
C ARG A 11 -2.68 -2.04 8.59
N PRO A 12 -2.41 -0.98 7.82
CA PRO A 12 -2.06 0.32 8.38
C PRO A 12 -3.23 0.88 9.20
N ILE A 13 -2.91 1.80 10.10
CA ILE A 13 -3.91 2.58 10.86
C ILE A 13 -4.45 3.68 9.95
N ASN A 14 -5.74 3.99 10.00
CA ASN A 14 -6.32 5.08 9.21
C ASN A 14 -5.55 6.40 9.42
N GLY A 15 -5.11 7.05 8.34
CA GLY A 15 -4.26 8.24 8.34
C GLY A 15 -2.75 7.97 8.47
N GLN A 16 -2.32 6.71 8.58
CA GLN A 16 -0.91 6.36 8.72
C GLN A 16 -0.13 6.63 7.43
N LYS A 17 1.05 7.26 7.58
CA LYS A 17 2.03 7.35 6.49
C LYS A 17 2.68 5.99 6.25
N VAL A 18 2.79 5.61 4.99
CA VAL A 18 3.36 4.34 4.57
C VAL A 18 4.24 4.52 3.33
N TYR A 19 5.17 3.58 3.14
CA TYR A 19 5.59 3.22 1.80
C TYR A 19 4.67 2.12 1.28
N TYR A 20 4.33 2.16 0.01
CA TYR A 20 3.53 1.13 -0.66
C TYR A 20 4.16 0.76 -2.00
N PHE A 21 3.83 -0.43 -2.48
CA PHE A 21 4.34 -0.95 -3.75
C PHE A 21 3.29 -1.78 -4.48
N GLY A 22 3.28 -1.64 -5.80
CA GLY A 22 2.66 -2.56 -6.75
C GLY A 22 3.43 -2.61 -8.07
N GLU A 23 3.31 -3.71 -8.80
CA GLU A 23 4.10 -4.01 -10.00
C GLU A 23 4.10 -2.85 -11.02
N TYR A 24 2.92 -2.33 -11.34
CA TYR A 24 2.73 -1.34 -12.40
C TYR A 24 2.99 0.11 -11.96
N ILE A 25 3.04 0.36 -10.65
CA ILE A 25 3.23 1.71 -10.09
C ILE A 25 4.62 1.91 -9.48
N GLY A 26 5.28 0.84 -9.03
CA GLY A 26 6.55 0.92 -8.31
C GLY A 26 6.39 1.28 -6.84
N VAL A 27 7.47 1.77 -6.22
CA VAL A 27 7.50 2.13 -4.79
C VAL A 27 7.15 3.61 -4.62
N TRP A 28 6.21 3.92 -3.73
CA TRP A 28 5.80 5.28 -3.41
C TRP A 28 5.58 5.47 -1.91
N GLN A 29 5.63 6.73 -1.48
CA GLN A 29 5.25 7.19 -0.17
C GLN A 29 3.86 7.82 -0.25
N GLY A 30 3.03 7.53 0.74
CA GLY A 30 1.72 8.14 0.85
C GLY A 30 1.07 7.94 2.19
N ARG A 31 -0.23 8.17 2.22
CA ARG A 31 -1.08 8.02 3.39
C ARG A 31 -2.17 6.99 3.12
N TYR A 32 -2.34 6.07 4.05
CA TYR A 32 -3.43 5.11 4.01
C TYR A 32 -4.69 5.72 4.62
N GLU A 33 -5.82 5.57 3.94
CA GLU A 33 -7.13 6.03 4.40
C GLU A 33 -8.21 4.95 4.23
N ILE A 34 -9.16 4.93 5.15
CA ILE A 34 -10.33 4.05 5.12
C ILE A 34 -11.55 4.85 4.66
N HIS A 35 -12.09 4.51 3.49
CA HIS A 35 -13.27 5.13 2.90
C HIS A 35 -14.40 4.10 2.78
N LYS A 36 -15.23 3.98 3.82
CA LYS A 36 -16.28 2.94 3.90
C LYS A 36 -17.35 3.06 2.80
N ASP A 37 -17.50 4.24 2.23
CA ASP A 37 -18.50 4.52 1.18
C ASP A 37 -17.91 4.40 -0.24
N ASP A 38 -16.63 4.03 -0.37
CA ASP A 38 -15.99 3.83 -1.66
C ASP A 38 -16.52 2.53 -2.32
N PRO A 39 -17.09 2.60 -3.53
CA PRO A 39 -17.73 1.44 -4.16
C PRO A 39 -16.73 0.43 -4.74
N VAL A 40 -15.43 0.76 -4.79
CA VAL A 40 -14.36 -0.07 -5.36
C VAL A 40 -13.53 -0.71 -4.26
N SER A 41 -13.04 0.09 -3.31
CA SER A 41 -12.22 -0.39 -2.20
C SER A 41 -12.31 0.53 -1.00
N GLU A 42 -12.62 -0.03 0.17
CA GLU A 42 -12.56 0.71 1.44
C GLU A 42 -11.13 1.15 1.82
N HIS A 43 -10.11 0.60 1.17
CA HIS A 43 -8.71 0.74 1.53
C HIS A 43 -7.96 1.47 0.43
N ILE A 44 -7.63 2.73 0.68
CA ILE A 44 -7.07 3.66 -0.30
C ILE A 44 -5.72 4.18 0.18
N LEU A 45 -4.83 4.45 -0.78
CA LEU A 45 -3.52 5.07 -0.60
C LEU A 45 -3.45 6.34 -1.43
N ILE A 46 -3.24 7.46 -0.75
CA ILE A 46 -3.08 8.77 -1.37
C ILE A 46 -1.58 9.07 -1.46
N CYS A 47 -1.06 9.25 -2.66
CA CYS A 47 0.35 9.56 -2.88
C CYS A 47 0.70 10.94 -2.32
N GLU A 48 1.78 11.04 -1.54
CA GLU A 48 2.28 12.32 -1.01
C GLU A 48 3.46 12.87 -1.85
N GLU A 49 3.95 12.12 -2.84
CA GLU A 49 5.04 12.53 -3.74
C GLU A 49 4.54 13.13 -5.07
N SER A 50 3.34 12.76 -5.52
CA SER A 50 2.74 13.20 -6.79
C SER A 50 1.22 13.07 -6.75
N PRO A 51 0.45 13.70 -7.66
CA PRO A 51 -0.99 13.46 -7.76
C PRO A 51 -1.28 12.00 -8.14
N GLY A 52 -1.91 11.25 -7.24
CA GLY A 52 -2.29 9.85 -7.48
C GLY A 52 -2.98 9.22 -6.30
N ILE A 53 -3.97 8.38 -6.57
CA ILE A 53 -4.73 7.60 -5.60
C ILE A 53 -4.77 6.17 -6.13
N VAL A 54 -4.40 5.22 -5.29
CA VAL A 54 -4.44 3.79 -5.62
C VAL A 54 -5.13 3.04 -4.50
N ASP A 55 -5.67 1.86 -4.79
CA ASP A 55 -6.22 0.99 -3.77
C ASP A 55 -5.24 -0.14 -3.40
N ARG A 56 -5.64 -1.00 -2.46
CA ARG A 56 -4.84 -2.15 -2.02
C ARG A 56 -4.64 -3.23 -3.09
N MET A 57 -5.42 -3.26 -4.17
CA MET A 57 -5.23 -4.17 -5.30
C MET A 57 -4.10 -3.67 -6.20
N ASP A 58 -4.05 -2.37 -6.45
CA ASP A 58 -2.98 -1.72 -7.22
C ASP A 58 -1.65 -1.68 -6.45
N ALA A 59 -1.71 -1.59 -5.12
CA ALA A 59 -0.56 -1.52 -4.22
C ALA A 59 -0.67 -2.56 -3.10
N PRO A 60 -0.42 -3.85 -3.39
CA PRO A 60 -0.67 -4.94 -2.44
C PRO A 60 0.30 -5.01 -1.26
N TRP A 61 1.42 -4.29 -1.35
CA TRP A 61 2.46 -4.27 -0.33
C TRP A 61 2.52 -2.92 0.37
N TRP A 62 2.78 -2.92 1.67
CA TRP A 62 3.05 -1.71 2.44
C TRP A 62 4.12 -1.88 3.52
N MET A 63 4.64 -0.75 4.00
CA MET A 63 5.48 -0.64 5.18
C MET A 63 5.17 0.66 5.93
N PRO A 64 5.22 0.67 7.27
CA PRO A 64 5.06 1.90 8.04
C PRO A 64 6.16 2.90 7.68
N TYR A 65 5.82 4.18 7.52
CA TYR A 65 6.81 5.25 7.40
C TYR A 65 7.14 5.82 8.79
N GLU A 66 8.40 5.69 9.18
CA GLU A 66 8.98 6.09 10.47
C GLU A 66 10.17 7.05 10.28
N GLY A 67 10.32 7.64 9.08
CA GLY A 67 11.43 8.54 8.73
C GLY A 67 12.61 7.87 8.03
N GLN A 68 12.49 6.59 7.68
CA GLN A 68 13.49 5.85 6.93
C GLN A 68 13.56 6.27 5.45
N PRO A 69 14.69 6.05 4.75
CA PRO A 69 14.79 6.26 3.31
C PRO A 69 13.84 5.36 2.51
N LYS A 70 13.58 5.76 1.25
CA LYS A 70 12.73 5.01 0.32
C LYS A 70 13.27 3.58 0.15
N PRO A 71 12.45 2.56 0.45
CA PRO A 71 12.89 1.17 0.42
C PRO A 71 13.05 0.66 -1.02
N LYS A 72 13.79 -0.44 -1.20
CA LYS A 72 13.74 -1.21 -2.45
C LYS A 72 12.40 -1.94 -2.55
N ARG A 73 11.96 -2.22 -3.78
CA ARG A 73 10.78 -3.07 -4.05
C ARG A 73 10.88 -4.44 -3.35
N PRO A 74 9.77 -5.10 -3.02
CA PRO A 74 9.77 -6.46 -2.53
C PRO A 74 10.34 -7.44 -3.57
N GLU A 75 10.73 -8.62 -3.11
CA GLU A 75 11.25 -9.69 -3.96
C GLU A 75 10.17 -10.23 -4.91
N ASN A 76 8.92 -10.32 -4.44
CA ASN A 76 7.78 -10.76 -5.24
C ASN A 76 6.85 -9.59 -5.53
N ASP A 77 6.35 -9.51 -6.76
CA ASP A 77 5.41 -8.45 -7.18
C ASP A 77 4.09 -8.50 -6.40
N TYR A 78 3.64 -9.70 -6.03
CA TYR A 78 2.38 -9.93 -5.31
C TYR A 78 2.58 -10.77 -4.04
N PRO A 79 1.84 -10.45 -2.95
CA PRO A 79 1.74 -11.31 -1.78
C PRO A 79 1.18 -12.69 -2.09
N LYS A 80 1.55 -13.68 -1.27
CA LYS A 80 1.01 -15.06 -1.39
C LYS A 80 -0.51 -15.13 -1.17
N ASP A 81 -1.06 -14.19 -0.42
CA ASP A 81 -2.47 -14.05 -0.09
C ASP A 81 -3.19 -13.00 -0.96
N TYR A 82 -2.54 -12.54 -2.04
CA TYR A 82 -3.19 -11.70 -3.02
C TYR A 82 -4.36 -12.47 -3.69
N PRO A 83 -5.56 -11.87 -3.83
CA PRO A 83 -6.68 -12.56 -4.46
C PRO A 83 -6.34 -12.87 -5.91
N HIS A 84 -6.23 -14.16 -6.25
CA HIS A 84 -6.19 -14.60 -7.64
C HIS A 84 -7.63 -14.58 -8.17
N GLY A 85 -7.84 -13.89 -9.29
CA GLY A 85 -9.11 -13.87 -10.01
C GLY A 85 -9.46 -15.21 -10.65
#